data_AF-A0A0K8Q6S0-F1
#
_entry.id   AF-A0A0K8Q6S0-F1
#
_cell.length_a   1.000
_cell.length_b   1.000
_cell.length_c   1.000
_cell.angle_alpha   90.00
_cell.angle_beta   90.00
_cell.angle_gamma   90.00
#
_symmetry.space_group_name_H-M   'P 1'
#
loop_
_entity.id
_entity.type
_entity.pdbx_description
1 polymer ?
#
loop_
_entity_poly.entity_id
_entity_poly.type
_entity_poly.pdbx_seq_one_letter_code
_entity_poly.pdbx_strand_id
1 'polypeptide(L)' 'MLRLRGLGIELLGARNTALDEHLSVTPPPLIADALGYSYQVAFLHADAAGEAWARYAGERT' A
#
# COMPACT_ATOMS: atom_id res chain seq x y z
N MET A 1 0.17 3.82 -18.09
CA MET A 1 1.61 3.84 -17.72
C MET A 1 2.46 4.73 -18.62
N LEU A 2 2.39 4.62 -19.96
CA LEU A 2 3.23 5.44 -20.87
C LEU A 2 3.05 6.95 -20.68
N ARG A 3 1.82 7.41 -20.41
CA ARG A 3 1.53 8.83 -20.15
C ARG A 3 2.20 9.38 -18.89
N LEU A 4 2.17 8.63 -17.79
CA LEU A 4 2.81 9.01 -16.52
C LEU A 4 4.35 9.03 -16.66
N ARG A 5 4.92 8.03 -17.36
CA ARG A 5 6.35 8.05 -17.72
C ARG A 5 6.71 9.24 -18.60
N GLY A 6 5.87 9.60 -19.56
CA GLY A 6 6.04 10.77 -20.41
C GLY A 6 6.03 12.10 -19.65
N LEU A 7 5.45 12.13 -18.45
CA LEU A 7 5.49 13.26 -17.51
C LEU A 7 6.70 13.20 -16.56
N GLY A 8 7.59 12.23 -16.71
CA GLY A 8 8.76 12.06 -15.85
C GLY A 8 8.49 11.38 -14.50
N ILE A 9 7.30 10.79 -14.31
CA ILE A 9 6.94 10.12 -13.06
C ILE A 9 7.62 8.74 -12.99
N GLU A 10 8.35 8.51 -11.90
CA GLU A 10 8.93 7.21 -11.57
C GLU A 10 7.81 6.28 -11.07
N LEU A 11 7.43 5.32 -11.92
CA LEU A 11 6.25 4.50 -11.68
C LEU A 11 6.42 3.51 -10.52
N LEU A 12 7.63 2.99 -10.29
CA LEU A 12 7.87 1.97 -9.28
C LEU A 12 7.72 2.57 -7.88
N GLY A 13 8.41 3.68 -7.63
CA GLY A 13 8.37 4.46 -6.41
C GLY A 13 6.99 5.06 -6.17
N ALA A 14 6.34 5.60 -7.20
CA ALA A 14 4.97 6.08 -7.07
C ALA A 14 3.99 4.97 -6.65
N ARG A 15 4.12 3.77 -7.23
CA ARG A 15 3.30 2.62 -6.84
C ARG A 15 3.59 2.18 -5.40
N ASN A 16 4.85 2.07 -5.02
CA ASN A 16 5.23 1.64 -3.67
C ASN A 16 4.75 2.66 -2.63
N THR A 17 4.92 3.95 -2.90
CA THR A 17 4.43 5.04 -2.03
C THR A 17 2.92 4.97 -1.87
N ALA A 18 2.17 4.82 -2.98
CA ALA A 18 0.72 4.68 -2.92
C ALA A 18 0.26 3.43 -2.16
N LEU A 19 1.02 2.33 -2.23
CA LEU A 19 0.73 1.11 -1.47
C LEU A 19 0.96 1.33 0.03
N ASP A 20 2.08 1.94 0.40
CA ASP A 20 2.43 2.24 1.80
C ASP A 20 1.43 3.23 2.43
N GLU A 21 1.01 4.26 1.67
CA GLU A 21 -0.06 5.18 2.08
C GLU A 21 -1.38 4.44 2.32
N HIS A 22 -1.76 3.51 1.45
CA HIS A 22 -3.00 2.77 1.63
C HIS A 22 -2.94 1.84 2.85
N LEU A 23 -1.78 1.23 3.11
CA LEU A 23 -1.55 0.37 4.28
C LEU A 23 -1.57 1.13 5.61
N SER A 24 -1.48 2.47 5.57
CA SER A 24 -1.63 3.31 6.77
C SER A 24 -3.07 3.36 7.29
N VAL A 25 -4.06 3.01 6.46
CA VAL A 25 -5.49 3.09 6.80
C VAL A 25 -6.23 1.76 6.60
N THR A 26 -5.69 0.85 5.77
CA THR A 26 -6.34 -0.43 5.44
C THR A 26 -5.42 -1.61 5.77
N PRO A 27 -5.93 -2.67 6.42
CA PRO A 27 -5.16 -3.87 6.73
C PRO A 27 -4.58 -4.57 5.50
N PRO A 28 -3.38 -5.17 5.61
CA PRO A 28 -2.71 -5.85 4.49
C PRO A 28 -3.53 -6.97 3.82
N PRO A 29 -4.30 -7.81 4.55
CA PRO A 29 -5.15 -8.82 3.92
C PRO A 29 -6.20 -8.22 2.96
N LEU A 30 -6.83 -7.11 3.33
CA LEU A 30 -7.84 -6.46 2.49
C LEU A 30 -7.20 -5.86 1.22
N ILE A 31 -5.99 -5.32 1.36
CA ILE A 31 -5.20 -4.84 0.22
C ILE A 31 -4.80 -5.98 -0.72
N ALA A 32 -4.37 -7.11 -0.16
CA ALA A 32 -4.00 -8.29 -0.93
C ALA A 32 -5.18 -8.77 -1.79
N ASP A 33 -6.37 -8.90 -1.19
CA ASP A 33 -7.58 -9.31 -1.89
C ASP A 33 -8.06 -8.27 -2.92
N ALA A 34 -8.06 -6.98 -2.55
CA ALA A 34 -8.60 -5.92 -3.41
C ALA A 34 -7.72 -5.61 -4.62
N LEU A 35 -6.39 -5.66 -4.45
CA LEU A 35 -5.41 -5.29 -5.49
C LEU A 35 -4.73 -6.50 -6.15
N GLY A 36 -5.06 -7.72 -5.73
CA GLY A 36 -4.48 -8.96 -6.25
C GLY A 36 -3.00 -9.16 -5.87
N TYR A 37 -2.56 -8.57 -4.77
CA TYR A 37 -1.22 -8.80 -4.23
C TYR A 37 -1.16 -10.14 -3.50
N SER A 38 0.04 -10.74 -3.45
CA SER A 38 0.22 -11.84 -2.52
C SER A 38 0.15 -11.33 -1.09
N TYR A 39 -0.44 -12.13 -0.20
CA TYR A 39 -0.50 -11.82 1.23
C TYR A 39 0.92 -11.51 1.78
N GLN A 40 1.90 -12.36 1.48
CA GLN A 40 3.27 -12.16 1.92
C GLN A 40 3.83 -10.78 1.52
N VAL A 41 3.61 -10.35 0.27
CA VAL A 41 4.12 -9.05 -0.20
C VAL A 41 3.39 -7.89 0.47
N ALA A 42 2.06 -7.97 0.64
CA ALA A 42 1.30 -6.94 1.34
C ALA A 42 1.77 -6.78 2.80
N PHE A 43 2.06 -7.89 3.49
CA PHE A 43 2.61 -7.86 4.85
C PHE A 43 4.05 -7.29 4.92
N LEU A 44 4.90 -7.56 3.93
CA LEU A 44 6.24 -6.97 3.85
C LEU A 44 6.19 -5.45 3.68
N HIS A 45 5.29 -4.95 2.83
CA HIS A 45 5.07 -3.50 2.69
C HIS A 45 4.54 -2.89 3.99
N ALA A 46 3.63 -3.58 4.66
CA ALA A 46 3.04 -3.11 5.92
C ALA A 46 4.07 -3.01 7.05
N ASP A 47 4.99 -3.96 7.13
CA ASP A 47 6.12 -3.95 8.07
C ASP A 47 7.07 -2.78 7.76
N ALA A 48 7.40 -2.57 6.48
CA ALA A 48 8.22 -1.44 6.03
C ALA A 48 7.56 -0.07 6.31
N ALA A 49 6.23 0.00 6.24
CA ALA A 49 5.46 1.22 6.52
C ALA A 49 5.30 1.52 8.02
N GLY A 50 5.64 0.58 8.91
CA GLY A 50 5.83 0.80 10.35
C GLY A 50 4.58 0.96 11.22
N GLU A 51 3.36 1.03 10.67
CA GLU A 51 2.15 1.34 11.47
C GLU A 51 0.82 0.71 10.98
N ALA A 52 0.85 -0.49 10.40
CA ALA A 52 -0.31 -1.03 9.69
C ALA A 52 -1.55 -1.41 10.56
N TRP A 53 -1.42 -1.49 11.89
CA TRP A 53 -2.48 -2.09 12.74
C TRP A 53 -3.12 -1.12 13.73
N ALA A 54 -2.37 -0.17 14.26
CA ALA A 54 -2.86 0.71 15.32
C ALA A 54 -3.98 1.65 14.83
N ARG A 55 -3.84 2.19 13.61
CA ARG A 55 -4.80 3.16 13.05
C ARG A 55 -6.11 2.53 12.61
N TYR A 56 -6.07 1.39 11.93
CA TYR A 56 -7.30 0.73 11.46
C TYR A 56 -8.25 0.36 12.60
N ALA A 57 -7.73 -0.10 13.74
CA ALA A 57 -8.55 -0.41 14.90
C ALA A 57 -9.10 0.86 15.59
N GLY A 58 -8.30 1.94 15.61
CA GLY A 58 -8.68 3.22 16.21
C GLY A 58 -9.73 4.01 15.42
N GLU A 59 -9.64 4.03 14.08
CA GLU A 59 -10.55 4.75 13.18
C GLU A 59 -11.94 4.09 13.01
N ARG A 60 -12.13 2.87 13.53
CA ARG A 60 -13.38 2.11 13.41
C ARG A 60 -14.35 2.29 14.59
N THR A 61 -13.99 3.08 15.60
CA THR A 61 -14.80 3.32 16.82
C THR A 61 -15.28 4.75 16.86
#